data_AF-A0A926RRQ7-F1
#
_entry.id   AF-A0A926RRQ7-F1
#
_cell.length_a   1.000
_cell.length_b   1.000
_cell.length_c   1.000
_cell.angle_alpha   90.00
_cell.angle_beta   90.00
_cell.angle_gamma   90.00
#
_symmetry.space_group_name_H-M   'P 1'
#
loop_
_entity.id
_entity.type
_entity.pdbx_description
1 polymer ?
#
loop_
_entity_poly.entity_id
_entity_poly.type
_entity_poly.pdbx_seq_one_letter_code
_entity_poly.pdbx_strand_id
1 'polypeptide(L)'
;MKKLFLLSLLIFPLNLLAVEKTKEEKVAKYIIENIQKDYVTCYSFYKVGAESFKEAGMERQIIEGLEKSADVTLKFNYDLGEVLGLKPETMARITREEVKKFTKIGKKDFSSLAKKYGLLCKNLVENQKQRINYWEKKGNKKIK
;
A
#
# COMPACT_ATOMS: atom_id res chain seq x y z
N MET A 1 -59.58 31.77 11.73
CA MET A 1 -60.10 30.50 12.27
C MET A 1 -59.62 29.37 11.38
N LYS A 2 -58.89 28.40 11.96
CA LYS A 2 -58.84 26.96 11.64
C LYS A 2 -58.68 26.60 10.13
N LYS A 3 -57.61 25.93 9.69
CA LYS A 3 -57.11 24.65 10.21
C LYS A 3 -55.66 24.41 9.74
N LEU A 4 -54.78 24.09 10.68
CA LEU A 4 -53.65 23.18 10.46
C LEU A 4 -54.18 21.82 9.98
N PHE A 5 -53.44 21.17 9.07
CA PHE A 5 -53.16 19.73 8.96
C PHE A 5 -53.08 19.33 7.49
N LEU A 6 -51.86 19.08 7.00
CA LEU A 6 -51.48 17.87 6.25
C LEU A 6 -49.96 17.85 6.11
N LEU A 7 -49.33 17.65 7.27
CA LEU A 7 -48.00 17.05 7.36
C LEU A 7 -48.21 15.54 7.18
N SER A 8 -48.10 15.03 5.95
CA SER A 8 -48.06 13.58 5.74
C SER A 8 -47.42 13.23 4.40
N LEU A 9 -46.31 12.50 4.50
CA LEU A 9 -45.71 11.67 3.46
C LEU A 9 -45.20 12.39 2.20
N LEU A 10 -44.00 12.93 2.31
CA LEU A 10 -42.94 12.65 1.32
C LEU A 10 -41.59 12.57 2.06
N ILE A 11 -41.60 11.86 3.19
CA ILE A 11 -40.41 11.10 3.60
C ILE A 11 -40.35 9.96 2.61
N PHE A 12 -39.83 10.26 1.41
CA PHE A 12 -39.23 9.23 0.60
C PHE A 12 -38.22 8.58 1.54
N PRO A 13 -38.30 7.28 1.86
CA PRO A 13 -37.09 6.65 2.29
C PRO A 13 -36.17 6.83 1.08
N LEU A 14 -35.25 7.79 1.17
CA LEU A 14 -33.89 7.54 0.73
C LEU A 14 -33.50 6.29 1.50
N ASN A 15 -33.95 5.15 0.97
CA ASN A 15 -33.39 3.87 1.23
C ASN A 15 -31.91 4.15 1.04
N LEU A 16 -31.20 4.15 2.16
CA LEU A 16 -29.78 3.86 2.21
C LEU A 16 -29.61 2.51 1.50
N LEU A 17 -29.75 2.49 0.18
CA LEU A 17 -29.15 1.51 -0.66
C LEU A 17 -27.68 1.86 -0.56
N ALA A 18 -27.02 1.31 0.45
CA ALA A 18 -25.61 1.04 0.34
C ALA A 18 -25.48 0.26 -0.97
N VAL A 19 -25.12 0.95 -2.07
CA VAL A 19 -24.91 0.32 -3.36
C VAL A 19 -23.92 -0.79 -3.10
N GLU A 20 -24.39 -2.03 -3.21
CA GLU A 20 -23.55 -3.18 -2.97
C GLU A 20 -22.46 -3.14 -4.03
N LYS A 21 -21.20 -2.97 -3.61
CA LYS A 21 -20.08 -2.89 -4.53
C LYS A 21 -20.02 -4.14 -5.39
N THR A 22 -19.78 -3.95 -6.69
CA THR A 22 -19.65 -5.08 -7.62
C THR A 22 -18.46 -5.95 -7.22
N LYS A 23 -18.43 -7.19 -7.70
CA LYS A 23 -17.29 -8.08 -7.47
C LYS A 23 -16.01 -7.45 -7.99
N GLU A 24 -16.07 -6.83 -9.16
CA GLU A 24 -14.96 -6.16 -9.84
C GLU A 24 -14.43 -5.01 -8.98
N GLU A 25 -15.30 -4.18 -8.41
CA GLU A 25 -14.90 -3.10 -7.49
C GLU A 25 -14.25 -3.63 -6.21
N LYS A 26 -14.79 -4.70 -5.64
CA LYS A 26 -14.22 -5.37 -4.46
C LYS A 26 -12.83 -5.94 -4.78
N VAL A 27 -12.66 -6.56 -5.95
CA VAL A 27 -11.37 -7.10 -6.42
C VAL A 27 -10.38 -5.97 -6.72
N ALA A 28 -10.79 -4.89 -7.37
CA ALA A 28 -9.95 -3.73 -7.64
C ALA A 28 -9.43 -3.10 -6.34
N LYS A 29 -10.32 -2.87 -5.36
CA LYS A 29 -9.93 -2.40 -4.03
C LYS A 29 -8.93 -3.36 -3.36
N TYR A 30 -9.18 -4.66 -3.42
CA TYR A 30 -8.27 -5.67 -2.87
C TYR A 30 -6.88 -5.63 -3.54
N ILE A 31 -6.81 -5.44 -4.85
CA ILE A 31 -5.54 -5.32 -5.58
C ILE A 31 -4.77 -4.09 -5.07
N ILE A 32 -5.42 -2.91 -5.06
CA ILE A 32 -4.80 -1.64 -4.66
C ILE A 32 -4.30 -1.72 -3.20
N GLU A 33 -5.11 -2.26 -2.28
CA GLU A 33 -4.71 -2.44 -0.86
C GLU A 33 -3.47 -3.31 -0.69
N ASN A 34 -3.36 -4.40 -1.46
CA ASN A 34 -2.22 -5.29 -1.32
C ASN A 34 -0.97 -4.76 -2.03
N ILE A 35 -1.12 -4.06 -3.16
CA ILE A 35 0.00 -3.39 -3.83
C ILE A 35 0.52 -2.24 -2.97
N GLN A 36 -0.35 -1.44 -2.36
CA GLN A 36 0.06 -0.38 -1.43
C GLN A 36 0.91 -0.95 -0.29
N LYS A 37 0.51 -2.09 0.29
CA LYS A 37 1.30 -2.80 1.32
C LYS A 37 2.64 -3.31 0.80
N ASP A 38 2.70 -3.78 -0.44
CA ASP A 38 3.97 -4.17 -1.07
C ASP A 38 4.89 -2.96 -1.23
N TYR A 39 4.37 -1.79 -1.61
CA TYR A 39 5.16 -0.56 -1.68
C TYR A 39 5.67 -0.09 -0.31
N VAL A 40 4.87 -0.19 0.76
CA VAL A 40 5.36 0.05 2.14
C VAL A 40 6.51 -0.89 2.50
N THR A 41 6.36 -2.16 2.15
CA THR A 41 7.37 -3.19 2.38
C THR A 41 8.67 -2.87 1.63
N CYS A 42 8.55 -2.48 0.36
CA CYS A 42 9.71 -2.21 -0.49
C CYS A 42 10.39 -0.89 -0.17
N TYR A 43 9.64 0.14 0.21
CA TYR A 43 10.24 1.35 0.80
C TYR A 43 11.10 1.00 2.02
N SER A 44 10.55 0.19 2.92
CA SER A 44 11.24 -0.23 4.14
C SER A 44 12.50 -1.04 3.82
N PHE A 45 12.43 -1.94 2.83
CA PHE A 45 13.58 -2.69 2.33
C PHE A 45 14.68 -1.78 1.80
N TYR A 46 14.35 -0.90 0.85
CA TYR A 46 15.33 -0.03 0.20
C TYR A 46 15.95 0.97 1.17
N LYS A 47 15.15 1.56 2.06
CA LYS A 47 15.63 2.48 3.09
C LYS A 47 16.61 1.80 4.04
N VAL A 48 16.25 0.64 4.60
CA VAL A 48 17.13 -0.08 5.51
C VAL A 48 18.36 -0.61 4.79
N GLY A 49 18.21 -1.06 3.53
CA GLY A 49 19.34 -1.46 2.69
C GLY A 49 20.33 -0.34 2.43
N ALA A 50 19.86 0.86 2.10
CA ALA A 50 20.71 2.02 1.88
C ALA A 50 21.52 2.36 3.13
N GLU A 51 20.88 2.40 4.31
CA GLU A 51 21.56 2.65 5.58
C GLU A 51 22.59 1.57 5.92
N SER A 52 22.24 0.28 5.75
CA SER A 52 23.19 -0.81 5.97
C SER A 52 24.39 -0.75 5.01
N PHE A 53 24.18 -0.31 3.77
CA PHE A 53 25.24 -0.20 2.78
C PHE A 53 26.14 1.01 3.05
N LYS A 54 25.58 2.12 3.56
CA LYS A 54 26.36 3.26 4.08
C LYS A 54 27.25 2.84 5.24
N GLU A 55 26.69 2.13 6.23
CA GLU A 55 27.44 1.63 7.39
C GLU A 55 28.57 0.67 6.99
N ALA A 56 28.36 -0.13 5.94
CA ALA A 56 29.35 -1.06 5.40
C ALA A 56 30.40 -0.40 4.46
N GLY A 57 30.31 0.91 4.20
CA GLY A 57 31.25 1.62 3.33
C GLY A 57 31.14 1.24 1.85
N MET A 58 29.95 0.84 1.39
CA MET A 58 29.71 0.48 0.00
C MET A 58 29.79 1.69 -0.94
N GLU A 59 29.98 1.42 -2.23
CA GLU A 59 30.06 2.47 -3.25
C GLU A 59 28.82 3.39 -3.26
N ARG A 60 29.08 4.69 -3.37
CA ARG A 60 28.06 5.74 -3.37
C ARG A 60 26.97 5.50 -4.41
N GLN A 61 27.34 5.06 -5.61
CA GLN A 61 26.37 4.80 -6.69
C GLN A 61 25.36 3.70 -6.32
N ILE A 62 25.78 2.68 -5.57
CA ILE A 62 24.89 1.60 -5.11
C ILE A 62 23.91 2.15 -4.08
N ILE A 63 24.41 2.93 -3.11
CA ILE A 63 23.59 3.58 -2.07
C ILE A 63 22.54 4.50 -2.72
N GLU A 64 22.96 5.36 -3.65
CA GLU A 64 22.04 6.26 -4.37
C GLU A 64 20.99 5.50 -5.17
N GLY A 65 21.31 4.34 -5.73
CA GLY A 65 20.35 3.46 -6.40
C GLY A 65 19.27 2.93 -5.45
N LEU A 66 19.66 2.53 -4.23
CA LEU A 66 18.73 2.11 -3.18
C LEU A 66 17.87 3.28 -2.70
N GLU A 67 18.45 4.46 -2.48
CA GLU A 67 17.70 5.66 -2.08
C GLU A 67 16.67 6.07 -3.13
N LYS A 68 17.04 6.10 -4.41
CA LYS A 68 16.10 6.38 -5.51
C LYS A 68 14.96 5.35 -5.55
N SER A 69 15.27 4.08 -5.31
CA SER A 69 14.25 3.02 -5.25
C SER A 69 13.32 3.21 -4.04
N ALA A 70 13.84 3.68 -2.91
CA ALA A 70 13.04 4.05 -1.75
C ALA A 70 12.09 5.21 -2.09
N ASP A 71 12.57 6.28 -2.73
CA ASP A 71 11.75 7.43 -3.09
C ASP A 71 10.61 7.04 -4.05
N VAL A 72 10.91 6.24 -5.08
CA VAL A 72 9.90 5.74 -6.02
C VAL A 72 8.83 4.92 -5.30
N THR A 73 9.24 3.97 -4.44
CA THR A 73 8.29 3.12 -3.72
C THR A 73 7.48 3.88 -2.68
N LEU A 74 8.06 4.91 -2.04
CA LEU A 74 7.35 5.80 -1.14
C LEU A 74 6.27 6.60 -1.88
N LYS A 75 6.60 7.16 -3.05
CA LYS A 75 5.63 7.88 -3.87
C LYS A 75 4.41 7.01 -4.21
N PHE A 76 4.64 5.81 -4.74
CA PHE A 76 3.54 4.89 -5.08
C PHE A 76 2.73 4.43 -3.86
N ASN A 77 3.36 4.25 -2.70
CA ASN A 77 2.65 4.00 -1.45
C ASN A 77 1.64 5.12 -1.14
N TYR A 78 2.06 6.39 -1.23
CA TYR A 78 1.18 7.53 -0.98
C TYR A 78 0.11 7.69 -2.06
N ASP A 79 0.47 7.59 -3.33
CA ASP A 79 -0.47 7.69 -4.46
C ASP A 79 -1.60 6.64 -4.33
N LEU A 80 -1.27 5.38 -4.04
CA LEU A 80 -2.26 4.32 -3.87
C LEU A 80 -3.04 4.45 -2.56
N GLY A 81 -2.38 4.92 -1.49
CA GLY A 81 -3.06 5.16 -0.23
C GLY A 81 -4.10 6.28 -0.31
N GLU A 82 -3.83 7.32 -1.10
CA GLU A 82 -4.80 8.38 -1.40
C GLU A 82 -6.02 7.83 -2.14
N VAL A 83 -5.81 6.97 -3.15
CA VAL A 83 -6.90 6.27 -3.86
C VAL A 83 -7.75 5.41 -2.91
N LEU A 84 -7.15 4.88 -1.84
CA LEU A 84 -7.84 4.11 -0.79
C LEU A 84 -8.50 5.00 0.29
N GLY A 85 -8.35 6.32 0.21
CA GLY A 85 -8.85 7.27 1.21
C GLY A 85 -8.06 7.28 2.52
N LEU A 86 -6.79 6.85 2.49
CA LEU A 86 -5.91 6.90 3.66
C LEU A 86 -5.40 8.32 3.88
N LYS A 87 -5.42 8.77 5.14
CA LYS A 87 -4.82 10.04 5.52
C LYS A 87 -3.28 9.97 5.49
N PRO A 88 -2.56 11.03 5.10
CA PRO A 88 -1.10 11.07 5.12
C PRO A 88 -0.47 10.66 6.44
N GLU A 89 -1.05 11.06 7.58
CA GLU A 89 -0.52 10.73 8.91
C GLU A 89 -0.59 9.23 9.20
N THR A 90 -1.66 8.58 8.73
CA THR A 90 -1.84 7.12 8.83
C THR A 90 -0.79 6.40 7.99
N MET A 91 -0.57 6.84 6.75
CA MET A 91 0.45 6.27 5.87
C MET A 91 1.86 6.45 6.44
N ALA A 92 2.17 7.63 6.95
CA ALA A 92 3.44 7.92 7.62
C ALA A 92 3.66 7.04 8.86
N ARG A 93 2.61 6.80 9.65
CA ARG A 93 2.68 5.91 10.82
C ARG A 93 2.96 4.46 10.41
N ILE A 94 2.17 3.90 9.49
CA ILE A 94 2.34 2.52 8.99
C ILE A 94 3.75 2.34 8.41
N THR A 95 4.19 3.30 7.60
CA THR A 95 5.52 3.27 6.98
C THR A 95 6.64 3.30 8.02
N ARG A 96 6.54 4.15 9.05
CA ARG A 96 7.52 4.18 10.15
C ARG A 96 7.55 2.87 10.95
N GLU A 97 6.40 2.27 11.20
CA GLU A 97 6.31 0.98 11.91
C GLU A 97 7.00 -0.14 11.12
N GLU A 98 6.76 -0.20 9.80
CA GLU A 98 7.38 -1.22 8.95
C GLU A 98 8.91 -0.99 8.81
N VAL A 99 9.36 0.26 8.68
CA VAL A 99 10.79 0.59 8.71
C VAL A 99 11.42 0.14 10.03
N LYS A 100 10.81 0.45 11.18
CA LYS A 100 11.33 0.02 12.50
C LYS A 100 11.46 -1.50 12.59
N LYS A 101 10.48 -2.24 12.06
CA LYS A 101 10.51 -3.70 11.99
C LYS A 101 11.65 -4.20 11.10
N PHE A 102 11.81 -3.61 9.91
CA PHE A 102 12.88 -3.97 8.99
C PHE A 102 14.26 -3.63 9.55
N THR A 103 14.44 -2.49 10.21
CA THR A 103 15.69 -2.13 10.88
C THR A 103 16.06 -3.17 11.95
N LYS A 104 15.09 -3.63 12.75
CA LYS A 104 15.33 -4.68 13.77
C LYS A 104 15.78 -6.00 13.15
N ILE A 105 15.20 -6.38 12.01
CA ILE A 105 15.57 -7.61 11.28
C ILE A 105 16.94 -7.42 10.61
N GLY A 106 17.14 -6.32 9.89
CA GLY A 106 18.38 -6.03 9.15
C GLY A 106 19.61 -5.95 10.04
N LYS A 107 19.48 -5.39 11.26
CA LYS A 107 20.56 -5.39 12.26
C LYS A 107 20.98 -6.79 12.73
N LYS A 108 20.08 -7.78 12.65
CA LYS A 108 20.35 -9.17 13.06
C LYS A 108 20.80 -10.02 11.87
N ASP A 109 20.09 -9.90 10.75
CA ASP A 109 20.27 -10.72 9.56
C ASP A 109 19.74 -9.98 8.33
N PHE A 110 20.58 -9.10 7.79
CA PHE A 110 20.28 -8.41 6.54
C PHE A 110 20.20 -9.37 5.35
N SER A 111 20.97 -10.47 5.36
CA SER A 111 20.99 -11.45 4.27
C SER A 111 19.62 -12.10 4.07
N SER A 112 18.97 -12.53 5.16
CA SER A 112 17.60 -13.04 5.10
C SER A 112 16.59 -12.02 4.57
N LEU A 113 16.78 -10.74 4.93
CA LEU A 113 15.93 -9.65 4.48
C LEU A 113 16.10 -9.44 2.96
N ALA A 114 17.34 -9.38 2.48
CA ALA A 114 17.67 -9.26 1.07
C ALA A 114 17.16 -10.46 0.25
N LYS A 115 17.34 -11.69 0.74
CA LYS A 115 16.85 -12.90 0.08
C LYS A 115 15.34 -12.91 -0.07
N LYS A 116 14.61 -12.42 0.94
CA LYS A 116 13.15 -12.43 0.96
C LYS A 116 12.54 -11.31 0.12
N TYR A 117 13.10 -10.11 0.17
CA TYR A 117 12.48 -8.92 -0.40
C TYR A 117 13.19 -8.37 -1.63
N GLY A 118 14.47 -8.70 -1.86
CA GLY A 118 15.28 -8.14 -2.94
C GLY A 118 14.65 -8.30 -4.32
N LEU A 119 14.37 -9.54 -4.72
CA LEU A 119 13.77 -9.81 -6.03
C LEU A 119 12.32 -9.32 -6.12
N LEU A 120 11.56 -9.43 -5.02
CA LEU A 120 10.17 -8.95 -4.99
C LEU A 120 10.11 -7.44 -5.23
N CYS A 121 10.96 -6.67 -4.55
CA CYS A 121 10.96 -5.22 -4.65
C CYS A 121 11.54 -4.73 -5.96
N LYS A 122 12.59 -5.38 -6.47
CA LYS A 122 13.09 -5.13 -7.82
C LYS A 122 11.97 -5.30 -8.85
N ASN A 123 11.28 -6.44 -8.83
CA ASN A 123 10.20 -6.71 -9.78
C ASN A 123 8.99 -5.79 -9.58
N LEU A 124 8.71 -5.34 -8.36
CA LEU A 124 7.64 -4.36 -8.12
C LEU A 124 7.93 -3.02 -8.81
N VAL A 125 9.19 -2.58 -8.83
CA VAL A 125 9.60 -1.33 -9.48
C VAL A 125 9.68 -1.52 -11.00
N GLU A 126 10.30 -2.62 -11.47
CA GLU A 126 10.60 -2.84 -12.89
C GLU A 126 9.43 -3.47 -13.68
N ASN A 127 8.56 -4.24 -13.03
CA ASN A 127 7.46 -4.98 -13.67
C ASN A 127 6.21 -5.05 -12.79
N GLN A 128 5.55 -3.89 -12.64
CA GLN A 128 4.33 -3.74 -11.84
C GLN A 128 3.21 -4.71 -12.26
N LYS A 129 3.07 -4.98 -13.57
CA LYS A 129 2.02 -5.84 -14.13
C LYS A 129 2.07 -7.25 -13.56
N GLN A 130 3.26 -7.82 -13.38
CA GLN A 130 3.40 -9.15 -12.77
C GLN A 130 2.78 -9.18 -11.36
N ARG A 131 2.99 -8.12 -10.58
CA ARG A 131 2.50 -8.06 -9.20
C ARG A 131 1.00 -7.76 -9.13
N ILE A 132 0.48 -6.91 -10.03
CA ILE A 132 -0.95 -6.67 -10.18
C ILE A 132 -1.68 -7.97 -10.50
N ASN A 133 -1.23 -8.72 -11.52
CA ASN A 133 -1.83 -9.99 -11.93
C ASN A 133 -1.82 -11.02 -10.79
N TYR A 134 -0.75 -11.05 -9.98
CA TYR A 134 -0.68 -11.91 -8.80
C TYR A 134 -1.81 -11.62 -7.80
N TRP A 135 -2.05 -10.35 -7.49
CA TRP A 135 -3.08 -9.95 -6.55
C TRP A 135 -4.48 -10.09 -7.13
N GLU A 136 -4.65 -9.80 -8.41
CA GLU A 136 -5.91 -10.02 -9.13
C GLU A 136 -6.34 -11.49 -9.08
N LYS A 137 -5.44 -12.41 -9.41
CA LYS A 137 -5.72 -13.86 -9.32
C LYS A 137 -6.09 -14.28 -7.90
N LYS A 138 -5.48 -13.66 -6.88
CA LYS A 138 -5.84 -13.91 -5.47
C LYS A 138 -7.19 -13.31 -5.10
N GLY A 139 -7.48 -12.10 -5.55
CA GLY A 139 -8.74 -11.39 -5.29
C GLY A 139 -9.92 -12.15 -5.90
N ASN A 140 -9.83 -12.51 -7.17
CA ASN A 140 -10.86 -13.26 -7.89
C ASN A 140 -11.17 -14.64 -7.27
N LYS A 141 -10.20 -15.27 -6.61
CA LYS A 141 -10.40 -16.52 -5.88
C LYS A 141 -11.09 -16.34 -4.52
N LYS A 142 -10.84 -15.21 -3.85
CA LYS A 142 -11.30 -14.96 -2.48
C LYS A 142 -12.65 -14.24 -2.42
N ILE A 143 -12.89 -13.34 -3.36
CA ILE A 143 -14.06 -12.47 -3.41
C ILE A 143 -15.06 -13.14 -4.35
N LYS A 144 -16.20 -13.55 -3.79
CA LYS A 144 -17.28 -14.20 -4.53
C LYS A 144 -18.10 -13.16 -5.28
#